data_AF-A0A7K3YB28-F1
#
_entry.id   AF-A0A7K3YB28-F1
#
_cell.length_a   1.000
_cell.length_b   1.000
_cell.length_c   1.000
_cell.angle_alpha   90.00
_cell.angle_beta   90.00
_cell.angle_gamma   90.00
#
_symmetry.space_group_name_H-M   'P 1'
#
loop_
_entity.id
_entity.type
_entity.pdbx_description
1 polymer ?
#
loop_
_entity_poly.entity_id
_entity_poly.type
_entity_poly.pdbx_seq_one_letter_code
_entity_poly.pdbx_strand_id
1 'polypeptide(L)'
;MTTLKRFLKGTPVKSDIGRAKTDSDGSPVCGTRMDALRAYAGVPELLRKVIDENDGDAWAEITGKIDYIYTHIGYALRALDRETGFIAEVQSQVRSGRGSSRPSDHFHAV
;
A
#
# COMPACT_ATOMS: atom_id res chain seq x y z
N MET A 1 8.45 24.17 10.28
CA MET A 1 8.78 22.75 10.52
C MET A 1 7.71 22.17 11.42
N THR A 2 6.73 21.45 10.88
CA THR A 2 5.63 20.89 11.66
C THR A 2 6.02 19.50 12.14
N THR A 3 6.38 19.38 13.41
CA THR A 3 6.67 18.10 14.06
C THR A 3 5.40 17.24 14.02
N LEU A 4 5.36 16.23 13.15
CA LEU A 4 4.33 15.20 13.16
C LEU A 4 4.42 14.46 14.50
N LYS A 5 3.54 14.81 15.43
CA LYS A 5 3.35 14.04 16.66
C LYS A 5 2.81 12.68 16.26
N ARG A 6 3.69 11.68 16.27
CA ARG A 6 3.31 10.27 16.09
C ARG A 6 2.56 9.85 17.36
N PHE A 7 1.23 9.81 17.29
CA PHE A 7 0.41 9.27 18.37
C PHE A 7 0.57 7.75 18.38
N LEU A 8 1.06 7.20 19.49
CA LEU A 8 1.19 5.75 19.65
C LEU A 8 -0.21 5.15 19.82
N LYS A 9 -0.38 3.90 19.36
CA LYS A 9 -1.63 3.16 19.49
C LYS A 9 -2.03 3.09 20.97
N GLY A 10 -3.29 3.39 21.29
CA GLY A 10 -3.81 3.39 22.67
C GLY A 10 -3.40 4.58 23.56
N THR A 11 -2.65 5.56 23.04
CA THR A 11 -2.35 6.78 23.82
C THR A 11 -3.63 7.61 24.00
N PRO A 12 -3.91 8.16 25.18
CA PRO A 12 -5.03 9.07 25.36
C PRO A 12 -4.77 10.37 24.59
N VAL A 13 -5.66 10.68 23.64
CA VAL A 13 -5.67 11.94 22.91
C VAL A 13 -6.78 12.84 23.46
N LYS A 14 -6.50 14.15 23.53
CA LYS A 14 -7.49 15.15 23.91
C LYS A 14 -8.20 15.61 22.65
N SER A 15 -9.48 15.28 22.51
CA SER A 15 -10.36 15.80 21.46
C SER A 15 -11.41 16.74 22.06
N ASP A 16 -12.15 17.43 21.20
CA ASP A 16 -13.22 18.35 21.61
C ASP A 16 -14.37 17.64 22.35
N ILE A 17 -14.45 16.32 22.23
CA ILE A 17 -15.41 15.44 22.92
C ILE A 17 -14.82 14.76 24.18
N GLY A 18 -13.60 15.13 24.61
CA GLY A 18 -12.96 14.62 25.83
C GLY A 18 -11.65 13.85 25.59
N ARG A 19 -11.10 13.23 26.65
CA ARG A 19 -9.94 12.34 26.52
C ARG A 19 -10.43 10.95 26.09
N ALA A 20 -10.15 10.58 24.84
CA ALA A 20 -10.41 9.24 24.32
C ALA A 20 -9.09 8.54 24.01
N LYS A 21 -9.01 7.22 24.22
CA LYS A 21 -7.89 6.43 23.69
C LYS A 21 -7.97 6.45 22.18
N THR A 22 -6.82 6.58 21.51
CA THR A 22 -6.75 6.39 20.06
C THR A 22 -7.28 5.00 19.72
N ASP A 23 -8.16 4.92 18.71
CA ASP A 23 -8.72 3.65 18.23
C ASP A 23 -7.60 2.64 17.95
N SER A 24 -7.82 1.42 18.43
CA SER A 24 -6.85 0.33 18.38
C SER A 24 -7.44 -0.96 17.81
N ASP A 25 -8.76 -1.02 17.59
CA ASP A 25 -9.49 -2.21 17.17
C ASP A 25 -9.74 -2.27 15.65
N GLY A 26 -9.57 -1.16 14.94
CA GLY A 26 -9.70 -1.11 13.49
C GLY A 26 -8.62 -1.89 12.72
N SER A 27 -8.93 -2.24 11.47
CA SER A 27 -7.97 -2.89 10.56
C SER A 27 -6.73 -2.01 10.35
N PRO A 28 -5.52 -2.59 10.39
CA PRO A 28 -4.29 -1.84 10.17
C PRO A 28 -4.20 -1.39 8.72
N VAL A 29 -4.02 -0.09 8.52
CA VAL A 29 -3.83 0.53 7.21
C VAL A 29 -2.43 1.10 7.14
N CYS A 30 -1.69 0.77 6.09
CA CYS A 30 -0.41 1.39 5.79
C CYS A 30 -0.45 2.07 4.43
N GLY A 31 0.19 3.23 4.34
CA GLY A 31 0.30 3.99 3.11
C GLY A 31 1.70 4.58 2.96
N THR A 32 2.08 4.81 1.71
CA THR A 32 3.33 5.45 1.33
C THR A 32 3.01 6.66 0.47
N ARG A 33 3.80 7.73 0.59
CA ARG A 33 3.67 8.88 -0.30
C ARG A 33 4.59 8.67 -1.49
N MET A 34 4.05 8.88 -2.69
CA MET A 34 4.79 8.77 -3.95
C MET A 34 4.77 10.08 -4.70
N ASP A 35 5.86 10.38 -5.39
CA ASP A 35 5.92 11.47 -6.35
C ASP A 35 5.36 11.00 -7.70
N ALA A 36 4.30 11.66 -8.18
CA ALA A 36 3.63 11.31 -9.43
C ALA A 36 4.57 11.40 -10.64
N LEU A 37 5.50 12.36 -10.66
CA LEU A 37 6.47 12.56 -11.74
C LEU A 37 7.44 11.37 -11.85
N ARG A 38 7.78 10.77 -10.71
CA ARG A 38 8.66 9.60 -10.62
C ARG A 38 7.92 8.28 -10.74
N ALA A 39 6.60 8.28 -10.62
CA ALA A 39 5.79 7.06 -10.61
C ALA A 39 5.10 6.80 -11.95
N TYR A 40 4.22 7.67 -12.42
CA TYR A 40 3.35 7.35 -13.56
C TYR A 40 3.02 8.52 -14.48
N ALA A 41 3.36 9.76 -14.09
CA ALA A 41 3.16 10.89 -14.97
C ALA A 41 4.09 10.80 -16.19
N GLY A 42 3.54 11.11 -17.37
CA GLY A 42 4.27 11.11 -18.64
C GLY A 42 4.49 9.72 -19.27
N VAL A 43 3.94 8.65 -18.68
CA VAL A 43 4.09 7.29 -19.23
C VAL A 43 3.50 7.13 -20.63
N PRO A 44 2.31 7.70 -20.98
CA PRO A 44 1.77 7.59 -22.33
C PRO A 44 2.71 8.16 -23.40
N GLU A 45 3.33 9.31 -23.13
CA GLU A 45 4.26 9.97 -24.05
C GLU A 45 5.55 9.17 -24.23
N LEU A 46 6.09 8.63 -23.13
CA LEU A 46 7.26 7.74 -23.19
C LEU A 46 6.94 6.46 -23.98
N LEU A 47 5.77 5.87 -23.74
CA LEU A 47 5.35 4.66 -24.44
C LEU A 47 5.22 4.90 -25.94
N ARG A 48 4.68 6.07 -26.34
CA ARG A 48 4.63 6.46 -27.74
C ARG A 48 6.02 6.52 -28.37
N LYS A 49 7.00 7.14 -27.71
CA LYS A 49 8.39 7.19 -28.22
C LYS A 49 9.00 5.80 -28.40
N VAL A 50 8.76 4.89 -27.46
CA VAL A 50 9.22 3.50 -27.58
C VAL A 50 8.60 2.81 -28.80
N ILE A 51 7.30 3.01 -29.04
CA ILE A 51 6.60 2.36 -30.15
C ILE A 51 6.99 2.98 -31.51
N ASP A 52 7.00 4.31 -31.59
CA ASP A 52 7.15 5.04 -32.86
C ASP A 52 8.62 5.19 -33.27
N GLU A 53 9.53 5.37 -32.30
CA GLU A 53 10.93 5.71 -32.53
C GLU A 53 11.90 4.60 -32.09
N ASN A 54 11.41 3.53 -31.47
CA ASN A 54 12.22 2.48 -30.83
C ASN A 54 13.25 3.07 -29.84
N ASP A 55 12.84 4.12 -29.13
CA ASP A 55 13.65 4.86 -28.18
C ASP A 55 13.95 4.02 -26.92
N GLY A 56 15.20 3.58 -26.80
CA GLY A 56 15.68 2.79 -25.66
C GLY A 56 15.78 3.58 -24.36
N ASP A 57 16.00 4.89 -24.42
CA ASP A 57 16.08 5.75 -23.23
C ASP A 57 14.68 5.95 -22.63
N ALA A 58 13.67 6.13 -23.48
CA ALA A 58 12.27 6.17 -23.05
C ALA A 58 11.83 4.86 -22.37
N TRP A 59 12.30 3.71 -22.87
CA TRP A 59 12.05 2.40 -22.25
C TRP A 59 12.74 2.26 -20.88
N ALA A 60 13.98 2.72 -20.76
CA ALA A 60 14.70 2.74 -19.49
C ALA A 60 13.99 3.63 -18.46
N GLU A 61 13.45 4.79 -18.89
CA GLU A 61 12.69 5.68 -17.99
C GLU A 61 11.40 5.02 -17.50
N ILE A 62 10.65 4.34 -18.38
CA ILE A 62 9.45 3.58 -17.99
C ILE A 62 9.81 2.52 -16.94
N THR A 63 10.89 1.77 -17.17
CA THR A 63 11.35 0.73 -16.24
C THR A 63 11.71 1.33 -14.88
N GLY A 64 12.45 2.45 -14.86
CA GLY A 64 12.78 3.14 -13.61
C GLY A 64 11.57 3.67 -12.85
N LYS A 65 10.53 4.13 -13.56
CA LYS A 65 9.25 4.53 -12.96
C LYS A 65 8.52 3.33 -12.33
N ILE A 66 8.52 2.18 -12.99
CA ILE A 66 7.96 0.92 -12.46
C ILE A 66 8.71 0.50 -11.19
N ASP A 67 10.03 0.48 -11.21
CA ASP A 67 10.86 0.13 -10.05
C ASP A 67 10.60 1.06 -8.86
N TYR A 68 10.41 2.35 -9.12
CA TYR A 68 10.04 3.33 -8.10
C TYR A 68 8.69 2.98 -7.46
N ILE A 69 7.68 2.63 -8.26
CA ILE A 69 6.36 2.21 -7.75
C ILE A 69 6.49 0.97 -6.85
N TYR A 70 7.15 -0.09 -7.33
CA TYR A 70 7.32 -1.33 -6.58
C TYR A 70 8.05 -1.11 -5.27
N THR A 71 9.08 -0.26 -5.26
CA THR A 71 9.82 0.08 -4.06
C THR A 71 8.92 0.73 -3.00
N HIS A 72 8.07 1.67 -3.42
CA HIS A 72 7.19 2.39 -2.49
C HIS A 72 6.07 1.49 -1.95
N ILE A 73 5.43 0.70 -2.81
CA ILE A 73 4.47 -0.32 -2.39
C ILE A 73 5.13 -1.29 -1.42
N GLY A 74 6.37 -1.70 -1.68
CA GLY A 74 7.17 -2.53 -0.79
C GLY A 74 7.32 -1.92 0.61
N TYR A 75 7.51 -0.61 0.74
CA TYR A 75 7.56 0.06 2.04
C TYR A 75 6.23 -0.03 2.78
N ALA A 76 5.11 0.22 2.10
CA ALA A 76 3.79 0.11 2.71
C ALA A 76 3.49 -1.32 3.18
N LEU A 77 3.78 -2.32 2.34
CA LEU A 77 3.56 -3.72 2.67
C LEU A 77 4.47 -4.22 3.80
N ARG A 78 5.75 -3.82 3.85
CA ARG A 78 6.66 -4.17 4.95
C ARG A 78 6.21 -3.57 6.27
N ALA A 79 5.71 -2.34 6.26
CA ALA A 79 5.20 -1.70 7.46
C ALA A 79 3.90 -2.36 7.94
N LEU A 80 3.03 -2.79 7.01
CA LEU A 80 1.86 -3.60 7.33
C LEU A 80 2.26 -4.95 7.93
N ASP A 81 3.18 -5.66 7.28
CA ASP A 81 3.68 -6.97 7.72
C ASP A 81 4.31 -6.93 9.12
N ARG A 82 5.05 -5.87 9.44
CA ARG A 82 5.63 -5.70 10.79
C ARG A 82 4.56 -5.65 11.89
N GLU A 83 3.39 -5.10 11.60
CA GLU A 83 2.30 -4.93 12.58
C GLU A 83 1.38 -6.15 12.64
N THR A 84 1.28 -6.96 11.58
CA THR A 84 0.26 -8.02 11.47
C THR A 84 0.77 -9.40 11.10
N GLY A 85 1.99 -9.51 10.56
CA GLY A 85 2.45 -10.73 9.89
C GLY A 85 1.70 -11.03 8.58
N PHE A 86 1.11 -10.02 7.95
CA PHE A 86 0.27 -10.13 6.75
C PHE A 86 0.89 -10.99 5.64
N ILE A 87 2.19 -10.89 5.39
CA ILE A 87 2.85 -11.62 4.29
C ILE A 87 2.81 -13.13 4.57
N ALA A 88 3.07 -13.56 5.80
CA ALA A 88 3.04 -14.97 6.18
C ALA A 88 1.63 -15.57 6.04
N GLU A 89 0.61 -14.78 6.38
CA GLU A 89 -0.79 -15.17 6.22
C GLU A 89 -1.16 -15.32 4.75
N VAL A 90 -0.88 -14.31 3.91
CA VAL A 90 -1.17 -14.37 2.47
C VAL A 90 -0.46 -15.57 1.82
N GLN A 91 0.80 -15.82 2.17
CA GLN A 91 1.53 -16.99 1.66
C GLN A 91 0.89 -18.32 2.11
N SER A 92 0.37 -18.40 3.34
CA SER A 92 -0.38 -19.56 3.82
C SER A 92 -1.69 -19.76 3.04
N GLN A 93 -2.42 -18.68 2.76
CA GLN A 93 -3.67 -18.72 1.99
C GLN A 93 -3.45 -19.12 0.52
N VAL A 94 -2.40 -18.59 -0.12
CA VAL A 94 -2.01 -18.96 -1.49
C VAL A 94 -1.63 -20.44 -1.55
N ARG A 95 -0.80 -20.92 -0.60
CA ARG A 95 -0.40 -22.34 -0.53
C ARG A 95 -1.57 -23.29 -0.26
N SER A 96 -2.57 -22.83 0.50
CA SER A 96 -3.79 -23.60 0.75
C SER A 96 -4.83 -23.51 -0.38
N GLY A 97 -4.49 -22.90 -1.53
CA GLY A 97 -5.37 -22.82 -2.70
C GLY A 97 -6.56 -21.87 -2.52
N ARG A 98 -6.56 -21.07 -1.45
CA ARG A 98 -7.69 -20.20 -1.07
C ARG A 98 -7.78 -18.91 -1.89
N GLY A 99 -6.93 -18.76 -2.91
CA GLY A 99 -6.86 -17.59 -3.78
C GLY A 99 -8.02 -17.41 -4.79
N SER A 100 -9.05 -18.27 -4.78
CA SER A 100 -10.18 -18.17 -5.73
C SER A 100 -11.56 -18.55 -5.15
N SER A 101 -11.70 -18.70 -3.84
CA SER A 101 -13.00 -19.06 -3.25
C SER A 101 -13.53 -17.89 -2.44
N ARG A 102 -14.54 -17.21 -2.98
CA ARG A 102 -15.47 -16.37 -2.21
C ARG A 102 -15.79 -17.10 -0.90
N PRO A 103 -15.73 -16.46 0.28
CA PRO A 103 -16.33 -17.04 1.46
C PRO A 103 -17.82 -17.18 1.15
N SER A 104 -18.29 -18.43 1.03
CA SER A 104 -19.70 -18.76 1.03
C SER A 104 -20.26 -18.28 2.36
N ASP A 105 -21.09 -17.25 2.30
CA ASP A 105 -21.83 -16.70 3.42
C ASP A 105 -22.54 -17.81 4.20
N HIS A 106 -22.09 -18.04 5.43
CA HIS A 106 -22.88 -18.74 6.44
C HIS A 106 -23.60 -17.66 7.26
N PHE A 107 -24.68 -17.13 6.70
CA PHE A 107 -25.70 -16.42 7.48
C PHE A 107 -26.51 -17.47 8.25
N HIS A 108 -26.20 -17.65 9.53
CA HIS A 108 -27.19 -18.16 10.48
C HIS A 108 -28.08 -16.99 10.87
N ALA A 109 -29.29 -16.95 10.31
CA ALA A 109 -30.38 -16.13 10.81
C ALA A 109 -30.83 -16.69 12.17
N VAL A 110 -30.85 -15.81 13.17
CA VAL A 110 -31.68 -15.94 14.38
C VAL A 110 -32.78 -14.91 14.25
#